data_AF-A0A060CE85-F1
#
_entry.id   AF-A0A060CE85-F1
#
_cell.length_a   1.000
_cell.length_b   1.000
_cell.length_c   1.000
_cell.angle_alpha   90.00
_cell.angle_beta   90.00
_cell.angle_gamma   90.00
#
_symmetry.space_group_name_H-M   'P 1'
#
loop_
_entity.id
_entity.type
_entity.pdbx_description
1 polymer ?
#
loop_
_entity_poly.entity_id
_entity_poly.type
_entity_poly.pdbx_seq_one_letter_code
_entity_poly.pdbx_strand_id
1 'polypeptide(L)'
;CLWNDAPHRYPATHVDESWLARTPARNHKALALPFTLLQRRTAHVPDDTDWVLASSHLFAHAVRVPPRIPKFAYVYTPARYIWAPELDPRGTSLPARIAAPALKHADKHYAQELTEVVGISDFVCERIQNTWGRKARTIYPPVDTRKISSTEPDRPSSLWTRTLF
;
A
#
# COMPACT_ATOMS: atom_id res chain seq x y z
N CYS A 1 -3.97 -9.74 6.63
CA CYS A 1 -2.59 -9.24 6.40
C CYS A 1 -1.74 -10.32 5.72
N LEU A 2 -0.54 -10.01 5.21
CA LEU A 2 0.40 -11.04 4.77
C LEU A 2 0.85 -11.89 5.99
N TRP A 3 1.36 -11.23 7.03
CA TRP A 3 1.60 -11.73 8.39
C TRP A 3 1.74 -10.54 9.35
N ASN A 4 1.75 -10.80 10.66
CA ASN A 4 1.86 -9.82 11.74
C ASN A 4 3.22 -9.94 12.46
N ASP A 5 4.10 -8.98 12.22
CA ASP A 5 5.42 -8.90 12.89
C ASP A 5 5.42 -7.92 14.08
N ALA A 6 4.25 -7.37 14.45
CA ALA A 6 4.09 -6.41 15.54
C ALA A 6 2.84 -6.73 16.38
N PRO A 7 2.80 -7.90 17.05
CA PRO A 7 1.59 -8.42 17.70
C PRO A 7 1.02 -7.48 18.77
N HIS A 8 1.88 -6.70 19.44
CA HIS A 8 1.47 -5.78 20.50
C HIS A 8 1.11 -4.38 20.01
N ARG A 9 1.26 -4.09 18.70
CA ARG A 9 1.02 -2.74 18.16
C ARG A 9 -0.47 -2.39 18.10
N TYR A 10 -1.33 -3.39 17.92
CA TYR A 10 -2.78 -3.22 17.76
C TYR A 10 -3.54 -4.24 18.62
N PRO A 11 -3.43 -4.17 19.96
CA PRO A 11 -3.92 -5.22 20.87
C PRO A 11 -5.45 -5.37 20.86
N ALA A 12 -6.18 -4.33 20.47
CA ALA A 12 -7.65 -4.33 20.41
C ALA A 12 -8.21 -4.78 19.05
N THR A 13 -7.36 -5.18 18.09
CA THR A 13 -7.80 -5.48 16.72
C THR A 13 -7.64 -6.96 16.42
N HIS A 14 -8.67 -7.60 15.86
CA HIS A 14 -8.54 -8.94 15.30
C HIS A 14 -7.64 -8.88 14.05
N VAL A 15 -6.59 -9.71 14.01
CA VAL A 15 -5.64 -9.73 12.90
C VAL A 15 -5.60 -11.12 12.27
N ASP A 16 -6.24 -11.24 11.11
CA ASP A 16 -6.14 -12.45 10.30
C ASP A 16 -4.89 -12.42 9.41
N GLU A 17 -4.03 -13.41 9.61
CA GLU A 17 -2.87 -13.66 8.76
C GLU A 17 -3.23 -14.57 7.59
N SER A 18 -2.54 -14.41 6.46
CA SER A 18 -2.73 -15.31 5.33
C SER A 18 -2.13 -16.69 5.57
N TRP A 19 -2.55 -17.68 4.80
CA TRP A 19 -1.96 -19.02 4.83
C TRP A 19 -0.43 -19.00 4.60
N LEU A 20 0.09 -18.01 3.87
CA LEU A 20 1.52 -17.86 3.60
C LEU A 20 2.33 -17.56 4.88
N ALA A 21 1.70 -16.98 5.89
CA ALA A 21 2.30 -16.75 7.21
C ALA A 21 2.68 -18.06 7.94
N ARG A 22 2.07 -19.19 7.55
CA ARG A 22 2.33 -20.53 8.10
C ARG A 22 3.39 -21.31 7.32
N THR A 23 4.09 -20.66 6.39
CA THR A 23 5.11 -21.28 5.52
C THR A 23 6.50 -20.66 5.74
N PRO A 24 7.59 -21.30 5.30
CA PRO A 24 8.93 -20.71 5.34
C PRO A 24 9.09 -19.39 4.56
N ALA A 25 8.12 -19.05 3.70
CA ALA A 25 8.12 -17.79 2.94
C ALA A 25 7.86 -16.55 3.80
N ARG A 26 7.39 -16.69 5.06
CA ARG A 26 7.10 -15.58 5.99
C ARG A 26 8.27 -14.59 6.13
N ASN A 27 9.50 -15.08 6.13
CA ASN A 27 10.69 -14.23 6.30
C ASN A 27 11.49 -14.04 5.00
N HIS A 28 10.97 -14.53 3.86
CA HIS A 28 11.67 -14.54 2.59
C HIS A 28 10.82 -13.89 1.50
N LYS A 29 10.98 -12.58 1.32
CA LYS A 29 10.22 -11.79 0.33
C LYS A 29 10.26 -12.39 -1.07
N ALA A 30 11.43 -12.87 -1.51
CA ALA A 30 11.58 -13.50 -2.82
C ALA A 30 10.70 -14.74 -3.00
N LEU A 31 10.54 -15.55 -1.95
CA LEU A 31 9.67 -16.74 -1.97
C LEU A 31 8.18 -16.35 -1.91
N ALA A 32 7.83 -15.24 -1.25
CA ALA A 32 6.45 -14.78 -1.11
C ALA A 32 5.90 -14.03 -2.34
N LEU A 33 6.78 -13.39 -3.13
CA LEU A 33 6.39 -12.54 -4.24
C LEU A 33 5.52 -13.24 -5.30
N PRO A 34 5.87 -14.46 -5.79
CA PRO A 34 5.05 -15.15 -6.79
C PRO A 34 3.62 -15.43 -6.31
N PHE A 35 3.44 -15.61 -5.00
CA PHE A 35 2.15 -15.96 -4.40
C PHE A 35 1.34 -14.75 -3.96
N THR A 36 1.88 -13.52 -4.05
CA THR A 36 1.23 -12.34 -3.47
C THR A 36 -0.18 -12.13 -4.03
N LEU A 37 -0.37 -12.21 -5.35
CA LEU A 37 -1.71 -12.05 -5.94
C LEU A 37 -2.66 -13.18 -5.53
N LEU A 38 -2.20 -14.44 -5.60
CA LEU A 38 -3.00 -15.59 -5.17
C LEU A 38 -3.46 -15.43 -3.73
N GLN A 39 -2.53 -15.05 -2.85
CA GLN A 39 -2.78 -14.80 -1.44
C GLN A 39 -3.81 -13.69 -1.21
N ARG A 40 -3.87 -12.64 -2.03
CA ARG A 40 -4.95 -11.63 -1.97
C ARG A 40 -6.29 -12.20 -2.43
N ARG A 41 -6.31 -12.98 -3.52
CA ARG A 41 -7.54 -13.56 -4.07
C ARG A 41 -8.15 -14.65 -3.21
N THR A 42 -7.35 -15.31 -2.37
CA THR A 42 -7.80 -16.36 -1.44
C THR A 42 -7.90 -15.86 0.01
N ALA A 43 -7.79 -14.55 0.26
CA ALA A 43 -7.96 -14.03 1.60
C ALA A 43 -9.40 -14.26 2.09
N HIS A 44 -9.54 -14.73 3.32
CA HIS A 44 -10.85 -14.91 3.93
C HIS A 44 -11.45 -13.54 4.26
N VAL A 45 -12.73 -13.39 3.93
CA VAL A 45 -13.57 -12.25 4.28
C VAL A 45 -14.81 -12.85 4.96
N PRO A 46 -15.11 -12.51 6.22
CA PRO A 46 -16.27 -13.04 6.94
C PRO A 46 -17.59 -12.79 6.19
N ASP A 47 -18.52 -13.74 6.24
CA ASP A 47 -19.78 -13.68 5.48
C ASP A 47 -20.71 -12.53 5.90
N ASP A 48 -20.58 -12.09 7.16
CA ASP A 48 -21.28 -10.97 7.79
C ASP A 48 -20.60 -9.61 7.57
N THR A 49 -19.60 -9.54 6.68
CA THR A 49 -18.94 -8.29 6.33
C THR A 49 -19.89 -7.36 5.56
N ASP A 50 -20.16 -6.18 6.10
CA ASP A 50 -20.98 -5.16 5.41
C ASP A 50 -20.22 -4.45 4.27
N TRP A 51 -18.92 -4.19 4.46
CA TRP A 51 -18.04 -3.52 3.49
C TRP A 51 -16.58 -3.81 3.77
N VAL A 52 -15.71 -3.61 2.78
CA VAL A 52 -14.26 -3.78 2.91
C VAL A 52 -13.54 -2.48 2.56
N LEU A 53 -12.59 -2.08 3.40
CA LEU A 53 -11.62 -1.02 3.09
C LEU A 53 -10.22 -1.63 2.94
N ALA A 54 -9.72 -1.63 1.70
CA ALA A 54 -8.35 -2.04 1.42
C ALA A 54 -7.38 -0.87 1.58
N SER A 55 -6.60 -0.89 2.67
CA SER A 55 -5.36 -0.11 2.76
C SER A 55 -4.35 -0.69 1.76
N SER A 56 -4.15 0.02 0.64
CA SER A 56 -3.55 -0.57 -0.56
C SER A 56 -2.18 -0.01 -0.91
N HIS A 57 -1.20 -0.90 -0.78
CA HIS A 57 0.10 -0.87 -1.44
C HIS A 57 0.34 -2.24 -2.07
N LEU A 58 0.89 -2.29 -3.29
CA LEU A 58 1.29 -3.54 -3.97
C LEU A 58 0.18 -4.61 -3.97
N PHE A 59 -0.91 -4.34 -4.70
CA PHE A 59 -2.05 -5.24 -4.95
C PHE A 59 -2.98 -5.54 -3.77
N ALA A 60 -2.88 -4.91 -2.60
CA ALA A 60 -3.77 -5.28 -1.49
C ALA A 60 -5.28 -5.08 -1.81
N HIS A 61 -5.62 -4.10 -2.67
CA HIS A 61 -6.98 -3.90 -3.18
C HIS A 61 -7.52 -5.08 -4.02
N ALA A 62 -6.65 -5.98 -4.48
CA ALA A 62 -7.05 -7.18 -5.21
C ALA A 62 -7.76 -8.22 -4.34
N VAL A 63 -7.94 -7.97 -3.04
CA VAL A 63 -8.75 -8.84 -2.17
C VAL A 63 -10.11 -9.13 -2.82
N ARG A 64 -10.46 -10.41 -2.91
CA ARG A 64 -11.74 -10.83 -3.49
C ARG A 64 -12.83 -10.71 -2.42
N VAL A 65 -13.96 -10.11 -2.80
CA VAL A 65 -15.16 -10.06 -1.97
C VAL A 65 -16.35 -10.56 -2.78
N PRO A 66 -17.40 -11.10 -2.15
CA PRO A 66 -18.67 -11.34 -2.82
C PRO A 66 -19.21 -10.07 -3.51
N PRO A 67 -19.87 -10.17 -4.67
CA PRO A 67 -20.34 -8.99 -5.42
C PRO A 67 -21.28 -8.04 -4.67
N ARG A 68 -21.98 -8.54 -3.64
CA ARG A 68 -22.88 -7.74 -2.78
C ARG A 68 -22.15 -6.81 -1.81
N ILE A 69 -20.88 -7.12 -1.49
CA ILE A 69 -20.12 -6.39 -0.47
C ILE A 69 -19.35 -5.25 -1.16
N PRO A 70 -19.67 -3.97 -0.87
CA PRO A 70 -18.93 -2.86 -1.41
C PRO A 70 -17.48 -2.89 -0.94
N LYS A 71 -16.57 -2.64 -1.89
CA LYS A 71 -15.13 -2.69 -1.68
C LYS A 71 -14.49 -1.35 -1.99
N PHE A 72 -13.97 -0.70 -0.97
CA PHE A 72 -13.28 0.58 -1.05
C PHE A 72 -11.77 0.37 -0.98
N ALA A 73 -10.99 1.27 -1.59
CA ALA A 73 -9.54 1.25 -1.45
C ALA A 73 -8.99 2.62 -1.06
N TYR A 74 -8.14 2.65 -0.03
CA TYR A 74 -7.30 3.79 0.32
C TYR A 74 -5.88 3.51 -0.18
N VAL A 75 -5.49 4.18 -1.26
CA VAL A 75 -4.34 3.83 -2.09
C VAL A 75 -3.18 4.78 -1.84
N TYR A 76 -2.08 4.22 -1.35
CA TYR A 76 -0.83 4.97 -1.17
C TYR A 76 -0.09 5.17 -2.49
N THR A 77 -0.12 4.15 -3.34
CA THR A 77 0.34 4.19 -4.73
C THR A 77 -0.09 2.90 -5.44
N PRO A 78 -0.46 2.96 -6.72
CA PRO A 78 -0.44 1.79 -7.60
C PRO A 78 0.92 1.10 -7.59
N ALA A 79 0.98 -0.16 -8.00
CA ALA A 79 2.18 -1.00 -7.94
C ALA A 79 3.33 -0.44 -8.81
N ARG A 80 4.18 0.40 -8.22
CA ARG A 80 5.25 1.13 -8.95
C ARG A 80 6.20 0.22 -9.70
N TYR A 81 6.47 -0.99 -9.21
CA TYR A 81 7.47 -1.89 -9.83
C TYR A 81 7.06 -2.30 -11.24
N ILE A 82 5.76 -2.30 -11.52
CA ILE A 82 5.25 -2.61 -12.85
C ILE A 82 4.85 -1.32 -13.58
N TRP A 83 4.24 -0.35 -12.91
CA TRP A 83 3.68 0.84 -13.56
C TRP A 83 4.64 2.02 -13.73
N ALA A 84 5.68 2.09 -12.91
CA ALA A 84 6.71 3.14 -12.92
C ALA A 84 8.09 2.54 -12.59
N PRO A 85 8.59 1.58 -13.38
CA PRO A 85 9.86 0.89 -13.12
C PRO A 85 11.08 1.82 -13.13
N GLU A 86 10.98 2.98 -13.80
CA GLU A 86 11.96 4.06 -13.77
C GLU A 86 12.08 4.74 -12.40
N LEU A 87 11.01 4.71 -11.59
CA LEU A 87 10.96 5.24 -10.23
C LEU A 87 11.15 4.15 -9.16
N ASP A 88 11.28 2.89 -9.56
CA ASP A 88 11.45 1.78 -8.64
C ASP A 88 12.33 0.65 -9.21
N PRO A 89 13.59 0.52 -8.73
CA PRO A 89 14.55 -0.43 -9.28
C PRO A 89 14.13 -1.89 -9.11
N ARG A 90 13.13 -2.20 -8.26
CA ARG A 90 12.59 -3.57 -8.16
C ARG A 90 11.90 -4.02 -9.46
N GLY A 91 11.48 -3.06 -10.29
CA GLY A 91 10.87 -3.32 -11.61
C GLY A 91 11.88 -3.60 -12.74
N THR A 92 13.18 -3.41 -12.52
CA THR A 92 14.17 -3.43 -13.62
C THR A 92 14.73 -4.81 -13.92
N SER A 93 14.58 -5.78 -12.99
CA SER A 93 15.01 -7.15 -13.20
C SER A 93 14.29 -7.82 -14.38
N LEU A 94 14.98 -8.72 -15.10
CA LEU A 94 14.41 -9.43 -16.24
C LEU A 94 13.11 -10.20 -15.89
N PRO A 95 13.04 -10.96 -14.76
CA PRO A 95 11.80 -11.62 -14.37
C PRO A 95 10.65 -10.63 -14.10
N ALA A 96 10.93 -9.49 -13.47
CA ALA A 96 9.91 -8.46 -13.24
C ALA A 96 9.39 -7.86 -14.54
N ARG A 97 10.28 -7.59 -15.52
CA ARG A 97 9.90 -7.07 -16.84
C ARG A 97 9.06 -8.06 -17.63
N ILE A 98 9.37 -9.35 -17.56
CA ILE A 98 8.59 -10.42 -18.21
C ILE A 98 7.20 -10.54 -17.58
N ALA A 99 7.11 -10.48 -16.24
CA ALA A 99 5.83 -10.60 -15.53
C ALA A 99 4.97 -9.33 -15.61
N ALA A 100 5.58 -8.16 -15.83
CA ALA A 100 4.91 -6.86 -15.72
C ALA A 100 3.63 -6.72 -16.57
N PRO A 101 3.57 -7.12 -17.86
CA PRO A 101 2.35 -6.98 -18.66
C PRO A 101 1.15 -7.74 -18.07
N ALA A 102 1.36 -8.99 -17.66
CA ALA A 102 0.31 -9.81 -17.04
C ALA A 102 -0.14 -9.22 -15.69
N LEU A 103 0.82 -8.77 -14.87
CA LEU A 103 0.53 -8.13 -13.60
C LEU A 103 -0.21 -6.79 -13.76
N LYS A 104 0.15 -5.96 -14.75
CA LYS A 104 -0.56 -4.72 -15.08
C LYS A 104 -2.00 -4.99 -15.47
N HIS A 105 -2.22 -5.98 -16.32
CA HIS A 105 -3.56 -6.37 -16.74
C HIS A 105 -4.40 -6.81 -15.54
N ALA A 106 -3.86 -7.72 -14.71
CA ALA A 106 -4.55 -8.20 -13.51
C ALA A 106 -4.84 -7.07 -12.51
N ASP A 107 -3.86 -6.21 -12.22
CA ASP A 107 -4.01 -5.05 -11.33
C ASP A 107 -5.12 -4.11 -11.79
N LYS A 108 -5.09 -3.73 -13.07
CA LYS A 108 -6.12 -2.87 -13.67
C LYS A 108 -7.49 -3.52 -13.62
N HIS A 109 -7.57 -4.84 -13.87
CA HIS A 109 -8.82 -5.60 -13.80
C HIS A 109 -9.37 -5.63 -12.37
N TYR A 110 -8.57 -5.97 -11.37
CA TYR A 110 -9.01 -6.02 -9.97
C TYR A 110 -9.41 -4.64 -9.43
N ALA A 111 -8.77 -3.57 -9.91
CA ALA A 111 -9.17 -2.21 -9.59
C ALA A 111 -10.58 -1.86 -10.11
N GLN A 112 -11.12 -2.58 -11.10
CA GLN A 112 -12.52 -2.38 -11.55
C GLN A 112 -13.54 -2.92 -10.56
N GLU A 113 -13.16 -3.87 -9.70
CA GLU A 113 -14.02 -4.44 -8.66
C GLU A 113 -14.28 -3.45 -7.50
N LEU A 114 -13.57 -2.31 -7.46
CA LEU A 114 -13.71 -1.32 -6.40
C LEU A 114 -14.98 -0.48 -6.58
N THR A 115 -15.73 -0.31 -5.50
CA THR A 115 -16.86 0.61 -5.41
C THR A 115 -16.37 2.05 -5.47
N GLU A 116 -15.40 2.41 -4.63
CA GLU A 116 -14.76 3.74 -4.64
C GLU A 116 -13.25 3.61 -4.42
N VAL A 117 -12.50 4.56 -4.97
CA VAL A 117 -11.05 4.65 -4.81
C VAL A 117 -10.70 5.99 -4.19
N VAL A 118 -9.88 5.95 -3.15
CA VAL A 118 -9.33 7.13 -2.49
C VAL A 118 -7.82 7.11 -2.66
N GLY A 119 -7.25 8.22 -3.13
CA GLY A 119 -5.81 8.45 -3.15
C GLY A 119 -5.37 9.30 -1.97
N ILE A 120 -4.14 9.09 -1.50
CA ILE A 120 -3.55 9.87 -0.39
C ILE A 120 -3.14 11.29 -0.76
N SER A 121 -3.14 11.62 -2.06
CA SER A 121 -2.81 12.93 -2.61
C SER A 121 -3.32 13.03 -4.04
N ASP A 122 -3.41 14.25 -4.58
CA ASP A 122 -3.84 14.46 -5.97
C ASP A 122 -2.87 13.81 -6.98
N PHE A 123 -1.58 13.83 -6.68
CA PHE A 123 -0.57 13.12 -7.45
C PHE A 123 -0.83 11.61 -7.53
N VAL A 124 -1.25 11.00 -6.42
CA VAL A 124 -1.61 9.58 -6.40
C VAL A 124 -2.93 9.34 -7.12
N CYS A 125 -3.91 10.24 -7.01
CA CYS A 125 -5.16 10.17 -7.77
C CYS A 125 -4.92 10.21 -9.28
N GLU A 126 -4.05 11.10 -9.77
CA GLU A 126 -3.65 11.16 -11.18
C GLU A 126 -2.96 9.85 -11.61
N ARG A 127 -2.06 9.32 -10.77
CA ARG A 127 -1.43 8.03 -11.04
C ARG A 127 -2.44 6.90 -11.13
N ILE A 128 -3.42 6.85 -10.23
CA ILE A 128 -4.51 5.85 -10.27
C ILE A 128 -5.30 5.93 -11.57
N GLN A 129 -5.62 7.15 -12.03
CA GLN A 129 -6.27 7.35 -13.32
C GLN A 129 -5.41 6.82 -14.48
N ASN A 130 -4.10 7.12 -14.48
CA ASN A 130 -3.18 6.69 -15.54
C ASN A 130 -2.91 5.17 -15.54
N THR A 131 -2.93 4.51 -14.39
CA THR A 131 -2.67 3.06 -14.29
C THR A 131 -3.94 2.23 -14.44
N TRP A 132 -5.00 2.60 -13.74
CA TRP A 132 -6.21 1.78 -13.61
C TRP A 132 -7.39 2.32 -14.43
N GLY A 133 -7.30 3.55 -14.95
CA GLY A 133 -8.43 4.22 -15.61
C GLY A 133 -9.57 4.54 -14.65
N ARG A 134 -9.29 4.64 -13.34
CA ARG A 134 -10.29 4.86 -12.29
C ARG A 134 -10.18 6.28 -11.76
N LYS A 135 -11.31 6.97 -11.65
CA LYS A 135 -11.40 8.20 -10.86
C LYS A 135 -11.19 7.87 -9.38
N ALA A 136 -10.37 8.67 -8.70
CA ALA A 136 -10.16 8.59 -7.26
C ALA A 136 -10.46 9.94 -6.60
N ARG A 137 -10.97 9.90 -5.36
CA ARG A 137 -11.09 11.09 -4.49
C ARG A 137 -9.82 11.23 -3.66
N THR A 138 -9.36 12.46 -3.44
CA THR A 138 -8.22 12.71 -2.54
C THR A 138 -8.70 12.79 -1.08
N ILE A 139 -8.06 12.02 -0.20
CA ILE A 139 -8.15 12.21 1.25
C ILE A 139 -6.71 12.17 1.77
N TYR A 140 -6.22 13.29 2.28
CA TYR A 140 -4.86 13.39 2.79
C TYR A 140 -4.71 12.58 4.09
N PRO A 141 -3.55 11.94 4.31
CA PRO A 141 -3.31 11.16 5.52
C PRO A 141 -3.35 12.06 6.76
N PRO A 142 -4.00 11.62 7.85
CA PRO A 142 -4.00 12.38 9.10
C PRO A 142 -2.59 12.40 9.70
N VAL A 143 -2.18 13.57 10.20
CA VAL A 143 -0.90 13.79 10.85
C VAL A 143 -1.15 14.39 12.23
N ASP A 144 -0.55 13.81 13.27
CA ASP A 144 -0.60 14.36 14.64
C ASP A 144 0.38 15.52 14.73
N THR A 145 -0.11 16.73 14.46
CA THR A 145 0.71 17.95 14.41
C THR A 145 1.47 18.19 15.71
N ARG A 146 0.91 17.79 16.86
CA ARG A 146 1.56 17.94 18.17
C ARG A 146 2.87 17.16 18.30
N LYS A 147 3.02 16.04 17.59
CA LYS A 147 4.25 15.23 17.59
C LYS A 147 5.33 15.76 16.64
N ILE A 148 4.96 16.63 15.72
CA ILE A 148 5.84 17.18 14.67
C ILE A 148 5.93 18.71 14.69
N SER A 149 5.39 19.35 15.73
CA SER A 149 5.53 20.79 15.93
C SER A 149 7.01 21.13 16.08
N SER A 150 7.47 22.15 15.35
CA SER A 150 8.81 22.71 15.57
C SER A 150 8.91 23.15 17.03
N THR A 151 9.87 22.57 17.77
CA THR A 151 10.43 23.24 18.93
C THR A 151 11.36 24.33 18.41
N GLU A 152 11.34 25.53 19.00
CA GLU A 152 12.41 26.49 18.74
C GLU A 152 13.75 25.77 18.95
N PRO A 153 14.70 25.85 18.00
CA PRO A 153 16.03 25.36 18.27
C PRO A 153 16.54 26.12 19.50
N ASP A 154 16.94 25.40 20.54
CA ASP A 154 17.60 25.97 21.71
C ASP A 154 18.83 26.71 21.19
N ARG A 155 18.72 28.03 21.06
CA ARG A 155 19.72 28.89 20.43
C ARG A 155 20.50 29.49 21.57
N PRO A 156 21.68 28.94 21.95
CA PRO A 156 22.54 29.64 22.90
C PRO A 156 22.93 30.97 22.27
N SER A 157 22.40 32.05 22.85
CA SER A 157 22.60 33.43 22.43
C SER A 157 24.00 33.91 22.82
N SER A 158 25.08 33.40 22.19
CA SER A 158 26.42 33.99 22.38
C SER A 158 27.57 33.55 21.46
N LEU A 159 27.43 32.61 20.51
CA LEU A 159 28.65 32.01 19.89
C LEU A 159 28.96 32.35 18.42
N TRP A 160 28.36 33.38 17.83
CA TRP A 160 28.73 33.80 16.47
C TRP A 160 29.10 35.28 16.39
N THR A 161 30.20 35.63 17.05
CA THR A 161 31.05 36.75 16.63
C THR A 161 32.50 36.28 16.72
N ARG A 162 33.23 36.43 15.60
CA ARG A 162 34.61 35.97 15.28
C ARG A 162 34.61 34.57 14.65
N THR A 163 34.97 34.39 13.37
CA THR A 163 36.07 35.02 12.63
C THR A 163 35.73 35.06 11.13
N LEU A 164 35.70 36.26 10.57
CA LEU A 164 36.00 36.52 9.16
C LEU A 164 37.50 36.85 9.07
N PHE A 165 38.07 36.58 7.89
CA PHE A 165 39.47 36.62 7.45
C PHE A 165 40.23 35.30 7.58
#